data_AF-A0A257QA71-F1
#
_entry.id   AF-A0A257QA71-F1
#
_cell.length_a   1.000
_cell.length_b   1.000
_cell.length_c   1.000
_cell.angle_alpha   90.00
_cell.angle_beta   90.00
_cell.angle_gamma   90.00
#
_symmetry.space_group_name_H-M   'P 1'
#
loop_
_entity.id
_entity.type
_entity.pdbx_description
1 polymer ?
#
loop_
_entity_poly.entity_id
_entity_poly.type
_entity_poly.pdbx_seq_one_letter_code
_entity_poly.pdbx_strand_id
1 'polypeptide(L)'
;MIERLWGIMIRLQPQLIFIAVGAAAAGVHLSVVWLLVHFWTVLPLVANPFGFFIAFWVSFFGHRHGSFRRDEPHDLARTLPRFALVAVAGFLVNEGLYAALLEWTPLPYAVALFLVIGIVAVLTYLSSKHWAFAQA
;
A
#
# COMPACT_ATOMS: atom_id res chain seq x y z
N MET A 1 8.17 -24.19 26.55
CA MET A 1 8.82 -23.16 25.71
C MET A 1 8.28 -23.16 24.29
N ILE A 2 8.21 -24.32 23.62
CA ILE A 2 7.72 -24.49 22.23
C ILE A 2 6.25 -24.06 22.06
N GLU A 3 5.35 -24.49 22.94
CA GLU A 3 3.92 -24.08 22.97
C GLU A 3 3.73 -22.54 23.06
N ARG A 4 4.63 -21.86 23.79
CA ARG A 4 4.59 -20.41 23.99
C ARG A 4 5.03 -19.65 22.74
N LEU A 5 6.03 -20.17 22.03
CA LEU A 5 6.48 -19.63 20.74
C LEU A 5 5.43 -19.86 19.65
N TRP A 6 4.79 -21.04 19.65
CA TRP A 6 3.70 -21.37 18.74
C TRP A 6 2.50 -20.43 18.90
N GLY A 7 2.08 -20.16 20.15
CA GLY A 7 0.99 -19.21 20.43
C GLY A 7 1.29 -17.77 20.02
N ILE A 8 2.56 -17.32 20.11
CA ILE A 8 2.98 -15.98 19.65
C ILE A 8 2.97 -15.91 18.12
N MET A 9 3.46 -16.94 17.43
CA MET A 9 3.49 -16.99 15.97
C MET A 9 2.09 -16.89 15.37
N ILE A 10 1.12 -17.62 15.91
CA ILE A 10 -0.29 -17.58 15.46
C ILE A 10 -0.90 -16.18 15.64
N ARG A 11 -0.56 -15.47 16.74
CA ARG A 11 -1.07 -14.11 17.00
C ARG A 11 -0.45 -13.03 16.11
N LEU A 12 0.75 -13.25 15.60
CA LEU A 12 1.50 -12.30 14.74
C LEU A 12 1.34 -12.57 13.24
N GLN A 13 0.83 -13.75 12.87
CA GLN A 13 0.69 -14.19 11.48
C GLN A 13 -0.12 -13.21 10.61
N PRO A 14 -1.28 -12.66 11.03
CA PRO A 14 -2.03 -11.70 10.22
C PRO A 14 -1.28 -10.40 9.95
N GLN A 15 -0.52 -9.90 10.92
CA GLN A 15 0.28 -8.68 10.82
C GLN A 15 1.47 -8.88 9.89
N LEU A 16 2.15 -10.03 9.97
CA LEU A 16 3.23 -10.39 9.07
C LEU A 16 2.75 -10.49 7.62
N ILE A 17 1.59 -11.13 7.39
CA ILE A 17 0.99 -11.20 6.05
C ILE A 17 0.58 -9.81 5.57
N PHE A 18 0.02 -8.96 6.44
CA PHE A 18 -0.32 -7.58 6.10
C PHE A 18 0.91 -6.79 5.63
N ILE A 19 2.01 -6.84 6.38
CA ILE A 19 3.27 -6.18 6.03
C ILE A 19 3.83 -6.74 4.72
N ALA A 20 3.82 -8.06 4.54
CA ALA A 20 4.32 -8.71 3.33
C ALA A 20 3.52 -8.29 2.08
N VAL A 21 2.18 -8.28 2.16
CA VAL A 21 1.30 -7.83 1.07
C VAL A 21 1.53 -6.35 0.76
N GLY A 22 1.65 -5.51 1.79
CA GLY A 22 1.94 -4.08 1.61
C GLY A 22 3.30 -3.84 0.93
N ALA A 23 4.34 -4.55 1.37
CA ALA A 23 5.67 -4.47 0.77
C ALA A 23 5.68 -4.96 -0.69
N ALA A 24 4.96 -6.06 -0.98
CA ALA A 24 4.82 -6.56 -2.34
C ALA A 24 4.11 -5.54 -3.26
N ALA A 25 3.01 -4.94 -2.80
CA ALA A 25 2.30 -3.90 -3.53
C ALA A 25 3.19 -2.67 -3.80
N ALA A 26 3.93 -2.20 -2.78
CA ALA A 26 4.88 -1.09 -2.93
C ALA A 26 6.00 -1.41 -3.93
N GLY A 27 6.54 -2.63 -3.89
CA GLY A 27 7.54 -3.10 -4.86
C GLY A 27 7.00 -3.12 -6.29
N VAL A 28 5.75 -3.59 -6.48
CA VAL A 28 5.08 -3.56 -7.78
C VAL A 28 4.86 -2.13 -8.26
N HIS A 29 4.41 -1.24 -7.39
CA HIS A 29 4.21 0.18 -7.72
C HIS A 29 5.50 0.80 -8.26
N LEU A 30 6.59 0.70 -7.48
CA LEU A 30 7.90 1.21 -7.87
C LEU A 30 8.39 0.60 -9.18
N SER A 31 8.21 -0.72 -9.36
CA SER A 31 8.65 -1.43 -10.56
C SER A 31 7.89 -0.96 -11.80
N VAL A 32 6.57 -0.80 -11.72
CA VAL A 32 5.75 -0.34 -12.85
C VAL A 32 6.15 1.09 -13.25
N VAL A 33 6.32 1.99 -12.28
CA VAL A 33 6.76 3.36 -12.57
C VAL A 33 8.15 3.36 -13.20
N TRP A 34 9.09 2.62 -12.62
CA TRP A 34 10.44 2.50 -13.17
C TRP A 34 10.44 1.96 -14.61
N LEU A 35 9.66 0.91 -14.88
CA LEU A 35 9.52 0.34 -16.22
C LEU A 35 8.97 1.36 -17.23
N LEU A 36 7.87 2.04 -16.88
CA LEU A 36 7.23 3.04 -17.75
C LEU A 36 8.14 4.23 -18.04
N VAL A 37 8.86 4.73 -17.03
CA VAL A 37 9.79 5.84 -17.19
C VAL A 37 11.03 5.41 -18.01
N HIS A 38 11.60 4.24 -17.69
CA HIS A 38 12.86 3.81 -18.29
C HIS A 38 12.72 3.32 -19.74
N PHE A 39 11.69 2.53 -20.04
CA PHE A 39 11.53 1.91 -21.37
C PHE A 39 10.59 2.67 -22.30
N TRP A 40 9.62 3.43 -21.75
CA TRP A 40 8.64 4.17 -22.55
C TRP A 40 8.74 5.68 -22.39
N THR A 41 9.71 6.20 -21.64
CA THR A 41 9.94 7.64 -21.43
C THR A 41 8.70 8.40 -20.93
N VAL A 42 7.78 7.69 -20.26
CA VAL A 42 6.60 8.31 -19.64
C VAL A 42 7.08 9.23 -18.53
N LEU A 43 6.49 10.42 -18.42
CA LEU A 43 6.80 11.34 -17.32
C LEU A 43 6.53 10.65 -15.97
N PRO A 44 7.43 10.75 -14.97
CA PRO A 44 7.28 10.01 -13.72
C PRO A 44 5.93 10.24 -13.01
N LEU A 45 5.45 11.49 -13.01
CA LEU A 45 4.15 11.84 -12.45
C LEU A 45 3.01 11.11 -13.18
N VAL A 46 3.05 11.06 -14.52
CA VAL A 46 2.04 10.35 -15.33
C VAL A 46 2.15 8.82 -15.18
N ALA A 47 3.35 8.29 -14.95
CA ALA A 47 3.55 6.86 -14.70
C ALA A 47 2.99 6.42 -13.34
N ASN A 48 2.93 7.31 -12.35
CA ASN A 48 2.54 7.00 -10.98
C ASN A 48 1.11 6.44 -10.83
N PRO A 49 0.07 7.00 -11.48
CA PRO A 49 -1.27 6.41 -11.52
C PRO A 49 -1.31 4.97 -12.02
N PHE A 50 -0.50 4.61 -13.03
CA PHE A 50 -0.46 3.23 -13.53
C PHE A 50 0.19 2.29 -12.51
N GLY A 51 1.27 2.73 -11.86
CA GLY A 51 1.90 2.00 -10.77
C GLY A 51 0.92 1.74 -9.62
N PHE A 52 0.18 2.77 -9.22
CA PHE A 52 -0.87 2.66 -8.21
C PHE A 52 -1.96 1.67 -8.63
N PHE A 53 -2.46 1.77 -9.87
CA PHE A 53 -3.55 0.91 -10.33
C PHE A 53 -3.19 -0.58 -10.27
N ILE A 54 -1.96 -0.95 -10.67
CA ILE A 54 -1.52 -2.34 -10.61
C ILE A 54 -1.26 -2.76 -9.15
N ALA A 55 -0.60 -1.92 -8.35
CA ALA A 55 -0.33 -2.18 -6.94
C ALA A 55 -1.61 -2.31 -6.10
N PHE A 56 -2.66 -1.56 -6.46
CA PHE A 56 -3.98 -1.63 -5.83
C PHE A 56 -4.56 -3.05 -5.89
N TRP A 57 -4.53 -3.69 -7.06
CA TRP A 57 -5.04 -5.04 -7.21
C TRP A 57 -4.21 -6.08 -6.46
N VAL A 58 -2.88 -5.94 -6.46
CA VAL A 58 -1.96 -6.77 -5.66
C VAL A 58 -2.30 -6.67 -4.18
N SER A 59 -2.49 -5.45 -3.67
CA SER A 59 -2.85 -5.21 -2.28
C SER A 59 -4.24 -5.75 -1.95
N PHE A 60 -5.26 -5.47 -2.78
CA PHE A 60 -6.62 -5.91 -2.57
C PHE A 60 -6.73 -7.44 -2.49
N PHE A 61 -6.19 -8.15 -3.48
CA PHE A 61 -6.24 -9.61 -3.50
C PHE A 61 -5.33 -10.24 -2.45
N GLY A 62 -4.18 -9.64 -2.15
CA GLY A 62 -3.28 -10.11 -1.10
C GLY A 62 -3.93 -10.02 0.29
N HIS A 63 -4.62 -8.92 0.59
CA HIS A 63 -5.32 -8.77 1.86
C HIS A 63 -6.58 -9.65 1.93
N ARG A 64 -7.33 -9.79 0.83
CA ARG A 64 -8.51 -10.67 0.74
C ARG A 64 -8.18 -12.14 0.94
N HIS A 65 -7.12 -12.65 0.30
CA HIS A 65 -6.76 -14.08 0.34
C HIS A 65 -5.70 -14.42 1.39
N GLY A 66 -5.08 -13.42 2.03
CA GLY A 66 -4.06 -13.59 3.05
C GLY A 66 -4.50 -13.01 4.38
N SER A 67 -4.35 -11.68 4.53
CA SER A 67 -4.47 -10.97 5.81
C SER A 67 -5.82 -11.14 6.52
N PHE A 68 -6.91 -11.29 5.75
CA PHE A 68 -8.28 -11.34 6.27
C PHE A 68 -9.02 -12.63 5.96
N ARG A 69 -8.31 -13.76 5.78
CA ARG A 69 -8.94 -15.09 5.81
C ARG A 69 -9.52 -15.36 7.20
N ARG A 70 -10.73 -14.85 7.46
CA ARG A 70 -11.64 -15.34 8.50
C ARG A 70 -12.77 -16.06 7.81
N ASP A 71 -13.37 -17.03 8.50
CA ASP A 71 -14.21 -18.13 8.01
C ASP A 71 -15.50 -17.78 7.23
N GLU A 72 -15.68 -16.54 6.78
CA GLU A 72 -16.79 -16.10 5.94
C GLU A 72 -16.31 -15.37 4.66
N PRO A 73 -16.79 -15.78 3.47
CA PRO A 73 -16.51 -15.07 2.23
C PRO A 73 -17.13 -13.68 2.31
N HIS A 74 -16.30 -12.65 2.49
CA HIS A 74 -16.75 -11.28 2.46
C HIS A 74 -17.17 -10.92 1.03
N ASP A 75 -18.40 -10.44 0.87
CA ASP A 75 -18.95 -10.01 -0.42
C ASP A 75 -18.03 -8.97 -1.08
N LEU A 76 -17.65 -9.24 -2.33
CA LEU A 76 -16.79 -8.38 -3.13
C LEU A 76 -17.43 -7.00 -3.31
N ALA A 77 -18.75 -6.96 -3.52
CA ALA A 77 -19.50 -5.73 -3.72
C ALA A 77 -19.50 -4.81 -2.49
N ARG A 78 -19.28 -5.36 -1.29
CA ARG A 78 -19.23 -4.60 -0.04
C ARG A 78 -17.81 -4.16 0.33
N THR A 79 -16.82 -5.00 0.04
CA THR A 79 -15.43 -4.80 0.47
C THR A 79 -14.62 -3.95 -0.49
N LEU A 80 -14.82 -4.14 -1.80
CA LEU A 80 -14.07 -3.43 -2.82
C LEU A 80 -14.28 -1.91 -2.79
N PRO A 81 -15.51 -1.36 -2.70
CA PRO A 81 -15.69 0.10 -2.73
C PRO A 81 -15.04 0.81 -1.53
N ARG A 82 -15.11 0.21 -0.34
CA ARG A 82 -14.49 0.75 0.88
C ARG A 82 -12.96 0.74 0.77
N PHE A 83 -12.40 -0.37 0.27
CA PHE A 83 -10.97 -0.48 0.06
C PHE A 83 -10.49 0.51 -1.03
N ALA A 84 -11.23 0.61 -2.14
CA ALA A 84 -10.97 1.56 -3.21
C ALA A 84 -11.00 3.01 -2.72
N LEU A 85 -11.98 3.38 -1.90
CA LEU A 85 -12.07 4.74 -1.34
C LEU A 85 -10.82 5.11 -0.53
N VAL A 86 -10.38 4.23 0.37
CA VAL A 86 -9.19 4.46 1.19
C VAL A 86 -7.93 4.50 0.31
N ALA A 87 -7.80 3.57 -0.63
CA ALA A 87 -6.65 3.50 -1.52
C ALA A 87 -6.55 4.73 -2.43
N VAL A 88 -7.66 5.19 -3.01
CA VAL A 88 -7.71 6.39 -3.84
C VAL A 88 -7.40 7.64 -3.03
N ALA A 89 -7.95 7.77 -1.81
CA ALA A 89 -7.62 8.89 -0.94
C ALA A 89 -6.11 8.94 -0.60
N GLY A 90 -5.53 7.78 -0.25
CA GLY A 90 -4.10 7.65 -0.03
C GLY A 90 -3.28 7.96 -1.29
N PHE A 91 -3.78 7.55 -2.46
CA PHE A 91 -3.13 7.84 -3.74
C PHE A 91 -3.17 9.33 -4.09
N LEU A 92 -4.25 10.06 -3.83
CA LEU A 92 -4.29 11.50 -4.08
C LEU A 92 -3.26 12.25 -3.21
N VAL A 93 -3.09 11.83 -1.96
CA VAL A 93 -2.02 12.34 -1.10
C VAL A 93 -0.65 11.96 -1.67
N ASN A 94 -0.47 10.71 -2.12
CA ASN A 94 0.76 10.27 -2.78
C ASN A 94 1.09 11.14 -3.99
N GLU A 95 0.16 11.27 -4.93
CA GLU A 95 0.34 12.00 -6.18
C GLU A 95 0.68 13.48 -5.92
N GLY A 96 -0.02 14.12 -4.97
CA GLY A 96 0.25 15.50 -4.60
C GLY A 96 1.63 15.71 -3.98
N LEU A 97 2.03 14.85 -3.02
CA LEU A 97 3.37 14.89 -2.44
C LEU A 97 4.45 14.57 -3.48
N TYR A 98 4.17 13.62 -4.37
CA TYR A 98 5.10 13.22 -5.40
C TYR A 98 5.35 14.35 -6.40
N ALA A 99 4.29 15.02 -6.86
CA ALA A 99 4.39 16.24 -7.67
C ALA A 99 5.25 17.31 -6.96
N ALA A 100 4.97 17.58 -5.69
CA ALA A 100 5.72 18.57 -4.92
C ALA A 100 7.21 18.23 -4.79
N LEU A 101 7.56 16.96 -4.54
CA LEU A 101 8.97 16.54 -4.48
C LEU A 101 9.65 16.62 -5.84
N LEU A 102 8.97 16.25 -6.93
CA LEU A 102 9.52 16.35 -8.28
C LEU A 102 9.75 17.80 -8.71
N GLU A 103 8.91 18.72 -8.26
CA GLU A 103 8.99 20.14 -8.64
C GLU A 103 10.01 20.92 -7.80
N TRP A 104 10.02 20.70 -6.47
CA TRP A 104 10.76 21.57 -5.54
C TRP A 104 12.07 20.97 -5.02
N THR A 105 12.43 19.75 -5.44
CA THR A 105 13.67 19.11 -5.00
C THR A 105 14.43 18.51 -6.18
N PRO A 106 15.76 18.35 -6.08
CA PRO A 106 16.56 17.66 -7.08
C PRO A 106 16.54 16.12 -6.92
N LEU A 107 15.58 15.57 -6.17
CA LEU A 107 15.54 14.14 -5.88
C LEU A 107 15.28 13.33 -7.17
N PRO A 108 15.98 12.20 -7.36
CA PRO A 108 15.61 11.26 -8.42
C PRO A 108 14.17 10.78 -8.22
N TYR A 109 13.42 10.67 -9.33
CA TYR A 109 11.99 10.36 -9.29
C TYR A 109 11.68 9.06 -8.52
N ALA A 110 12.55 8.05 -8.59
CA ALA A 110 12.38 6.79 -7.88
C ALA A 110 12.56 6.94 -6.36
N VAL A 111 13.51 7.80 -5.94
CA VAL A 111 13.74 8.10 -4.52
C VAL A 111 12.57 8.92 -3.96
N ALA A 112 12.12 9.93 -4.71
CA ALA A 112 10.94 10.70 -4.34
C ALA A 112 9.71 9.79 -4.18
N LEU A 113 9.46 8.88 -5.14
CA LEU A 113 8.34 7.95 -5.05
C LEU A 113 8.45 7.00 -3.85
N PHE A 114 9.63 6.43 -3.61
CA PHE A 114 9.88 5.57 -2.44
C PHE A 114 9.56 6.29 -1.12
N LEU A 115 10.03 7.53 -0.96
CA LEU A 115 9.76 8.33 0.23
C LEU A 115 8.27 8.60 0.41
N VAL A 116 7.57 8.97 -0.68
CA VAL A 116 6.13 9.28 -0.62
C VAL A 116 5.31 8.03 -0.32
N ILE A 117 5.63 6.87 -0.91
CA ILE A 117 4.99 5.60 -0.56
C ILE A 117 5.18 5.31 0.94
N GLY A 118 6.40 5.49 1.46
CA GLY A 118 6.68 5.32 2.88
C GLY A 118 5.88 6.27 3.78
N ILE A 119 5.84 7.56 3.44
CA ILE A 119 5.08 8.57 4.18
C ILE A 119 3.59 8.23 4.17
N VAL A 120 3.01 7.95 3.02
CA VAL A 120 1.58 7.61 2.88
C VAL A 120 1.24 6.33 3.64
N ALA A 121 2.13 5.33 3.63
CA ALA A 121 1.95 4.11 4.42
C ALA A 121 1.92 4.40 5.93
N VAL A 122 2.84 5.24 6.43
CA VAL A 122 2.87 5.67 7.84
C VAL A 122 1.61 6.47 8.19
N LEU A 123 1.21 7.43 7.37
CA LEU A 123 -0.01 8.23 7.58
C LEU A 123 -1.26 7.34 7.59
N THR A 124 -1.34 6.38 6.69
CA THR A 124 -2.45 5.41 6.64
C THR A 124 -2.48 4.56 7.90
N TYR A 125 -1.32 4.09 8.38
CA TYR A 125 -1.20 3.34 9.62
C TYR A 125 -1.60 4.18 10.84
N LEU A 126 -1.11 5.42 10.96
CA LEU A 126 -1.45 6.32 12.07
C LEU A 126 -2.93 6.69 12.06
N SER A 127 -3.51 6.97 10.89
CA SER A 127 -4.94 7.25 10.75
C SER A 127 -5.78 6.05 11.15
N SER A 128 -5.38 4.85 10.71
CA SER A 128 -6.02 3.61 11.13
C SER A 128 -5.87 3.37 12.64
N LYS A 129 -4.71 3.70 13.22
CA LYS A 129 -4.46 3.57 14.67
C LYS A 129 -5.34 4.51 15.50
N HIS A 130 -5.42 5.79 15.13
CA HIS A 130 -6.18 6.79 15.89
C HIS A 130 -7.68 6.80 15.58
N TRP A 131 -8.13 6.16 14.49
CA TRP A 131 -9.55 6.10 14.16
C TRP A 131 -10.17 4.73 14.46
N ALA A 132 -9.45 3.62 14.23
CA ALA A 132 -9.94 2.27 14.52
C ALA A 132 -9.71 1.82 15.97
N PHE A 133 -8.80 2.46 16.72
CA PHE A 133 -8.51 2.13 18.13
C PHE A 133 -8.68 3.29 19.12
N ALA A 134 -9.25 4.43 18.71
CA ALA A 134 -9.63 5.51 19.65
C ALA A 134 -10.91 5.21 20.45
N GLN A 135 -11.46 4.00 20.34
CA GLN A 135 -12.45 3.47 21.27
C GLN A 135 -12.02 2.07 21.69
N ALA A 136 -11.12 2.02 22.68
CA ALA A 136 -10.89 0.89 23.57
C ALA A 136 -10.68 1.45 24.97
#